data_AF-A0A8B7ZW13-F1
#
_entry.id   AF-A0A8B7ZW13-F1
#
_cell.length_a   1.000
_cell.length_b   1.000
_cell.length_c   1.000
_cell.angle_alpha   90.00
_cell.angle_beta   90.00
_cell.angle_gamma   90.00
#
_symmetry.space_group_name_H-M   'P 1'
#
loop_
_entity.id
_entity.type
_entity.pdbx_description
1 polymer ?
#
loop_
_entity_poly.entity_id
_entity_poly.type
_entity_poly.pdbx_seq_one_letter_code
_entity_poly.pdbx_strand_id
1 'polypeptide(L)'
;MVKGALLGARAKFASFISLFILVLVPESDSVLRGHRQELGRHCDPIGHIEVLETLPSPGVFWDRYASQRHPVLLRGAARHSRGMKLWSDEYLARTYGDLKVKIESKAEKDTSPTGAKGLGQDTLGSFLAAYQMRNAYVVSQLPDPMASEVSVLPFLTCGTFRERILEANLWMSSGGTKSLLHRDADNAINCLFAGRKDWIFIHPSFEDRIPIAKEDVEAYGGFALLDPDSVDLERFPAFADVDWSYANITAGDCLFLPYGYWHQVRSYERNQAVSVLFSRLTEVDLSDCHDNDLHYTPLSEVNMVYTYDGYGDQTMGDTDPFELNDTLKEWCANYPGALDWSGLLMGLLKEYGLDNTDDPTPNHILNSKHREFEEGIEDKSKADVIRPMLAEATEKMIDILDTNHDGQVSCDGELSGLPLSTLKTLANILDGDSANTEDHEYVSFSPQAIRGFLMECMQRADTHSNGELAGADFLDLYQAFGGSIKGGKEVLSVLDEEGNGFISREELHSNLEKVLMMYSKKAKPDSSNVLWEREKERLHSKDLDNRLMEDQQEWEKHIHDDL
;
A
#
# COMPACT_ATOMS: atom_id res chain seq x y z
N MET A 1 34.04 -21.25 -100.61
CA MET A 1 34.97 -20.10 -100.45
C MET A 1 35.77 -20.28 -99.16
N VAL A 2 37.03 -20.67 -99.35
CA VAL A 2 38.28 -20.40 -98.60
C VAL A 2 38.24 -19.62 -97.25
N LYS A 3 38.86 -20.28 -96.24
CA LYS A 3 39.68 -19.83 -95.07
C LYS A 3 39.02 -18.94 -94.01
N GLY A 4 39.26 -19.05 -92.70
CA GLY A 4 40.27 -19.64 -91.79
C GLY A 4 40.07 -18.89 -90.44
N ALA A 5 40.51 -19.26 -89.24
CA ALA A 5 41.54 -20.17 -88.76
C ALA A 5 41.27 -20.52 -87.27
N LEU A 6 41.82 -21.65 -86.84
CA LEU A 6 41.95 -22.10 -85.45
C LEU A 6 43.04 -21.32 -84.68
N LEU A 7 42.81 -21.11 -83.39
CA LEU A 7 43.77 -21.10 -82.25
C LEU A 7 42.89 -21.14 -80.98
N GLY A 8 43.01 -21.99 -79.97
CA GLY A 8 44.12 -22.83 -79.51
C GLY A 8 44.57 -22.36 -78.12
N ALA A 9 43.88 -22.76 -77.04
CA ALA A 9 44.45 -22.77 -75.69
C ALA A 9 43.62 -23.63 -74.71
N ARG A 10 44.20 -24.76 -74.29
CA ARG A 10 43.81 -25.49 -73.07
C ARG A 10 44.39 -24.71 -71.87
N ALA A 11 43.57 -24.38 -70.88
CA ALA A 11 44.06 -23.95 -69.57
C ALA A 11 43.34 -24.73 -68.46
N LYS A 12 44.15 -25.15 -67.49
CA LYS A 12 43.88 -26.17 -66.48
C LYS A 12 42.89 -25.68 -65.43
N PHE A 13 42.09 -26.63 -64.93
CA PHE A 13 41.38 -26.55 -63.66
C PHE A 13 42.31 -26.07 -62.56
N ALA A 14 41.99 -24.95 -61.92
CA ALA A 14 42.43 -24.60 -60.59
C ALA A 14 41.17 -24.42 -59.75
N SER A 15 40.91 -25.40 -58.88
CA SER A 15 39.81 -25.37 -57.92
C SER A 15 40.16 -24.35 -56.83
N PHE A 16 39.54 -23.18 -56.87
CA PHE A 16 39.49 -22.28 -55.72
C PHE A 16 38.23 -22.63 -54.94
N ILE A 17 38.37 -23.48 -53.93
CA ILE A 17 37.37 -23.63 -52.88
C ILE A 17 37.44 -22.34 -52.05
N SER A 18 36.58 -21.38 -52.36
CA SER A 18 36.26 -20.32 -51.41
C SER A 18 35.43 -20.96 -50.31
N LEU A 19 36.11 -21.29 -49.20
CA LEU A 19 35.48 -21.67 -47.95
C LEU A 19 34.75 -20.44 -47.43
N PHE A 20 33.48 -20.26 -47.82
CA PHE A 20 32.56 -19.40 -47.07
C PHE A 20 32.40 -20.06 -45.70
N ILE A 21 33.18 -19.59 -44.73
CA ILE A 21 32.85 -19.78 -43.32
C ILE A 21 31.55 -19.00 -43.15
N LEU A 22 30.44 -19.72 -43.22
CA LEU A 22 29.17 -19.25 -42.69
C LEU A 22 29.42 -19.09 -41.19
N VAL A 23 29.81 -17.90 -40.76
CA VAL A 23 29.68 -17.52 -39.36
C VAL A 23 28.18 -17.53 -39.12
N LEU A 24 27.66 -18.66 -38.64
CA LEU A 24 26.40 -18.70 -37.94
C LEU A 24 26.62 -17.82 -36.71
N VAL A 25 26.36 -16.52 -36.86
CA VAL A 25 25.97 -15.71 -35.72
C VAL A 25 24.71 -16.41 -35.22
N PRO A 26 24.69 -16.97 -33.99
CA PRO A 26 23.42 -17.38 -33.43
C PRO A 26 22.62 -16.09 -33.28
N GLU A 27 21.55 -15.91 -34.07
CA GLU A 27 20.45 -15.04 -33.67
C GLU A 27 19.89 -15.64 -32.39
N SER A 28 20.43 -15.22 -31.25
CA SER A 28 19.85 -15.46 -29.93
C SER A 28 18.98 -14.28 -29.54
N ASP A 29 18.08 -13.85 -30.42
CA ASP A 29 16.97 -13.00 -30.02
C ASP A 29 15.72 -13.87 -30.01
N SER A 30 15.65 -14.79 -29.05
CA SER A 30 14.34 -15.29 -28.64
C SER A 30 13.63 -14.10 -28.00
N VAL A 31 12.86 -13.36 -28.80
CA VAL A 31 12.02 -12.26 -28.31
C VAL A 31 11.11 -12.84 -27.23
N LEU A 32 11.44 -12.57 -25.97
CA LEU A 32 10.63 -12.99 -24.83
C LEU A 32 9.26 -12.34 -25.01
N ARG A 33 8.22 -13.17 -25.20
CA ARG A 33 6.85 -12.69 -25.39
C ARG A 33 6.49 -11.73 -24.26
N GLY A 34 6.05 -10.53 -24.59
CA GLY A 34 5.62 -9.54 -23.60
C GLY A 34 6.74 -8.82 -22.84
N HIS A 35 8.02 -9.05 -23.17
CA HIS A 35 9.12 -8.29 -22.60
C HIS A 35 8.99 -6.79 -22.92
N ARG A 36 9.13 -5.94 -21.90
CA ARG A 36 8.94 -4.47 -21.96
C ARG A 36 7.55 -4.08 -22.47
N GLN A 37 6.55 -4.90 -22.19
CA GLN A 37 5.14 -4.57 -22.43
C GLN A 37 4.39 -4.56 -21.11
N GLU A 38 3.17 -4.03 -21.16
CA GLU A 38 2.27 -3.97 -20.01
C GLU A 38 2.06 -5.35 -19.36
N LEU A 39 1.91 -5.36 -18.04
CA LEU A 39 1.58 -6.54 -17.25
C LEU A 39 0.40 -7.33 -17.87
N GLY A 40 0.59 -8.65 -18.00
CA GLY A 40 -0.36 -9.56 -18.64
C GLY A 40 -0.08 -9.82 -20.12
N ARG A 41 0.93 -9.20 -20.73
CA ARG A 41 1.33 -9.50 -22.12
C ARG A 41 2.31 -10.67 -22.26
N HIS A 42 2.87 -11.14 -21.14
CA HIS A 42 3.83 -12.26 -21.10
C HIS A 42 3.21 -13.60 -21.52
N CYS A 43 1.92 -13.82 -21.24
CA CYS A 43 1.15 -14.98 -21.69
C CYS A 43 -0.33 -14.62 -21.95
N ASP A 44 -1.09 -15.52 -22.58
CA ASP A 44 -2.55 -15.34 -22.71
C ASP A 44 -3.23 -15.59 -21.35
N PRO A 45 -4.30 -14.84 -20.99
CA PRO A 45 -5.01 -15.09 -19.75
C PRO A 45 -5.68 -16.47 -19.79
N ILE A 46 -5.71 -17.15 -18.63
CA ILE A 46 -6.40 -18.44 -18.49
C ILE A 46 -7.91 -18.32 -18.67
N GLY A 47 -8.45 -17.10 -18.52
CA GLY A 47 -9.85 -16.78 -18.76
C GLY A 47 -10.35 -15.64 -17.87
N HIS A 48 -11.63 -15.31 -18.06
CA HIS A 48 -12.36 -14.44 -17.16
C HIS A 48 -12.72 -15.21 -15.87
N ILE A 49 -12.67 -14.57 -14.70
CA ILE A 49 -13.14 -15.17 -13.44
C ILE A 49 -14.63 -15.53 -13.49
N GLU A 50 -15.13 -16.34 -12.55
CA GLU A 50 -16.56 -16.68 -12.51
C GLU A 50 -17.43 -15.41 -12.35
N VAL A 51 -18.56 -15.38 -13.05
CA VAL A 51 -19.53 -14.28 -12.99
C VAL A 51 -20.86 -14.82 -12.48
N LEU A 52 -21.36 -14.21 -11.41
CA LEU A 52 -22.65 -14.51 -10.83
C LEU A 52 -23.64 -13.38 -11.12
N GLU A 53 -24.76 -13.75 -11.74
CA GLU A 53 -25.91 -12.84 -11.97
C GLU A 53 -26.83 -12.77 -10.73
N THR A 54 -26.69 -13.72 -9.80
CA THR A 54 -27.45 -13.79 -8.55
C THR A 54 -26.50 -14.02 -7.39
N LEU A 55 -26.74 -13.35 -6.26
CA LEU A 55 -25.90 -13.52 -5.08
C LEU A 55 -25.99 -14.96 -4.53
N PRO A 56 -24.86 -15.55 -4.10
CA PRO A 56 -24.87 -16.82 -3.38
C PRO A 56 -25.45 -16.65 -1.98
N SER A 57 -25.90 -17.77 -1.38
CA SER A 57 -26.17 -17.81 0.06
C SER A 57 -24.87 -17.74 0.86
N PRO A 58 -24.89 -17.37 2.16
CA PRO A 58 -23.68 -17.30 2.99
C PRO A 58 -22.84 -18.58 2.97
N GLY A 59 -23.49 -19.75 3.08
CA GLY A 59 -22.81 -21.04 3.02
C GLY A 59 -22.15 -21.31 1.66
N VAL A 60 -22.85 -21.01 0.55
CA VAL A 60 -22.27 -21.16 -0.80
C VAL A 60 -21.12 -20.18 -1.02
N PHE A 61 -21.24 -18.95 -0.51
CA PHE A 61 -20.17 -17.95 -0.56
C PHE A 61 -18.91 -18.46 0.16
N TRP A 62 -19.08 -18.98 1.37
CA TRP A 62 -18.01 -19.59 2.15
C TRP A 62 -17.36 -20.77 1.44
N ASP A 63 -18.15 -21.79 1.09
CA ASP A 63 -17.64 -23.09 0.60
C ASP A 63 -16.94 -22.98 -0.76
N ARG A 64 -17.42 -22.10 -1.65
CA ARG A 64 -16.91 -22.02 -3.03
C ARG A 64 -15.93 -20.88 -3.28
N TYR A 65 -16.04 -19.79 -2.53
CA TYR A 65 -15.31 -18.55 -2.82
C TYR A 65 -14.38 -18.16 -1.68
N ALA A 66 -14.90 -17.85 -0.49
CA ALA A 66 -14.07 -17.31 0.59
C ALA A 66 -13.04 -18.34 1.11
N SER A 67 -13.47 -19.56 1.46
CA SER A 67 -12.57 -20.61 1.99
C SER A 67 -11.58 -21.15 0.96
N GLN A 68 -11.94 -21.14 -0.32
CA GLN A 68 -11.10 -21.61 -1.43
C GLN A 68 -10.25 -20.50 -2.04
N ARG A 69 -10.38 -19.26 -1.56
CA ARG A 69 -9.77 -18.06 -2.13
C ARG A 69 -10.01 -17.93 -3.63
N HIS A 70 -11.26 -18.10 -4.07
CA HIS A 70 -11.63 -17.89 -5.47
C HIS A 70 -12.26 -16.52 -5.69
N PRO A 71 -11.66 -15.65 -6.52
CA PRO A 71 -12.27 -14.37 -6.87
C PRO A 71 -13.54 -14.59 -7.69
N VAL A 72 -14.54 -13.73 -7.50
CA VAL A 72 -15.81 -13.81 -8.22
C VAL A 72 -16.41 -12.43 -8.50
N LEU A 73 -16.95 -12.26 -9.71
CA LEU A 73 -17.67 -11.07 -10.12
C LEU A 73 -19.16 -11.23 -9.84
N LEU A 74 -19.74 -10.30 -9.08
CA LEU A 74 -21.15 -10.23 -8.71
C LEU A 74 -21.83 -9.13 -9.52
N ARG A 75 -22.46 -9.52 -10.63
CA ARG A 75 -23.04 -8.57 -11.60
C ARG A 75 -24.21 -7.82 -10.99
N GLY A 76 -24.20 -6.49 -11.11
CA GLY A 76 -25.28 -5.63 -10.63
C GLY A 76 -25.49 -5.58 -9.11
N ALA A 77 -24.62 -6.21 -8.32
CA ALA A 77 -24.77 -6.32 -6.87
C ALA A 77 -24.77 -4.97 -6.14
N ALA A 78 -24.03 -3.97 -6.64
CA ALA A 78 -23.95 -2.64 -6.04
C ALA A 78 -25.21 -1.78 -6.29
N ARG A 79 -26.11 -2.16 -7.20
CA ARG A 79 -27.28 -1.36 -7.61
C ARG A 79 -28.25 -1.01 -6.47
N HIS A 80 -28.19 -1.75 -5.37
CA HIS A 80 -29.01 -1.53 -4.17
C HIS A 80 -28.48 -0.40 -3.29
N SER A 81 -27.18 -0.09 -3.36
CA SER A 81 -26.58 1.04 -2.65
C SER A 81 -27.22 2.35 -3.11
N ARG A 82 -27.68 3.17 -2.17
CA ARG A 82 -28.29 4.48 -2.48
C ARG A 82 -27.30 5.40 -3.20
N GLY A 83 -26.00 5.29 -2.90
CA GLY A 83 -24.92 6.03 -3.54
C GLY A 83 -24.90 5.87 -5.06
N MET A 84 -25.34 4.73 -5.61
CA MET A 84 -25.45 4.53 -7.07
C MET A 84 -26.35 5.57 -7.76
N LYS A 85 -27.31 6.14 -7.02
CA LYS A 85 -28.25 7.14 -7.52
C LYS A 85 -27.88 8.55 -7.09
N LEU A 86 -27.13 8.68 -5.99
CA LEU A 86 -26.88 9.96 -5.32
C LEU A 86 -25.52 10.56 -5.68
N TRP A 87 -24.47 9.74 -5.82
CA TRP A 87 -23.06 10.18 -5.88
C TRP A 87 -22.66 10.81 -7.22
N SER A 88 -23.28 11.95 -7.56
CA SER A 88 -22.73 12.91 -8.51
C SER A 88 -21.67 13.78 -7.82
N ASP A 89 -20.78 14.40 -8.60
CA ASP A 89 -19.76 15.30 -8.03
C ASP A 89 -20.41 16.47 -7.30
N GLU A 90 -21.51 17.00 -7.84
CA GLU A 90 -22.27 18.09 -7.21
C GLU A 90 -22.92 17.66 -5.90
N TYR A 91 -23.47 16.44 -5.84
CA TYR A 91 -24.06 15.91 -4.62
C TYR A 91 -23.01 15.71 -3.53
N LEU A 92 -21.89 15.06 -3.88
CA LEU A 92 -20.81 14.76 -2.96
C LEU A 92 -20.19 16.06 -2.43
N ALA A 93 -19.88 17.02 -3.31
CA ALA A 93 -19.33 18.32 -2.89
C ALA A 93 -20.30 19.09 -1.98
N ARG A 94 -21.60 19.08 -2.27
CA ARG A 94 -22.60 19.79 -1.47
C ARG A 94 -22.87 19.14 -0.11
N THR A 95 -22.87 17.80 -0.06
CA THR A 95 -23.34 17.04 1.10
C THR A 95 -22.20 16.62 2.02
N TYR A 96 -21.04 16.31 1.45
CA TYR A 96 -19.88 15.73 2.13
C TYR A 96 -18.59 16.51 1.84
N GLY A 97 -18.68 17.69 1.24
CA GLY A 97 -17.50 18.44 0.78
C GLY A 97 -16.51 18.82 1.87
N ASP A 98 -16.97 18.91 3.11
CA ASP A 98 -16.16 19.30 4.26
C ASP A 98 -15.39 18.12 4.88
N LEU A 99 -15.70 16.88 4.48
CA LEU A 99 -15.05 15.68 5.01
C LEU A 99 -13.60 15.60 4.49
N LYS A 100 -12.67 15.29 5.40
CA LYS A 100 -11.26 15.03 5.12
C LYS A 100 -11.11 13.66 4.45
N VAL A 101 -10.31 13.60 3.40
CA VAL A 101 -9.99 12.37 2.66
C VAL A 101 -8.50 12.27 2.42
N LYS A 102 -7.97 11.04 2.45
CA LYS A 102 -6.61 10.75 2.01
C LYS A 102 -6.56 10.71 0.48
N ILE A 103 -5.54 11.34 -0.08
CA ILE A 103 -5.28 11.39 -1.51
C ILE A 103 -3.86 10.91 -1.84
N GLU A 104 -3.74 10.20 -2.94
CA GLU A 104 -2.49 9.70 -3.49
C GLU A 104 -2.37 10.10 -4.97
N SER A 105 -1.19 9.90 -5.54
CA SER A 105 -0.98 10.05 -6.99
C SER A 105 -1.67 8.91 -7.76
N LYS A 106 -1.99 9.13 -9.04
CA LYS A 106 -2.71 8.12 -9.83
C LYS A 106 -1.87 6.87 -10.14
N ALA A 107 -0.56 7.04 -10.17
CA ALA A 107 0.41 5.96 -10.15
C ALA A 107 0.85 5.74 -8.70
N GLU A 108 0.79 4.49 -8.25
CA GLU A 108 1.17 4.11 -6.90
C GLU A 108 2.68 4.33 -6.66
N LYS A 109 3.06 4.68 -5.42
CA LYS A 109 4.44 5.04 -5.04
C LYS A 109 5.06 6.20 -5.83
N ASP A 110 4.22 7.08 -6.37
CA ASP A 110 4.63 8.41 -6.84
C ASP A 110 4.50 9.45 -5.71
N THR A 111 4.99 10.66 -5.92
CA THR A 111 5.01 11.72 -4.91
C THR A 111 3.59 12.04 -4.46
N SER A 112 3.34 12.06 -3.15
CA SER A 112 2.01 12.36 -2.61
C SER A 112 1.56 13.77 -3.01
N PRO A 113 0.33 13.94 -3.53
CA PRO A 113 -0.20 15.25 -3.88
C PRO A 113 -0.55 16.06 -2.61
N THR A 114 -0.41 17.37 -2.67
CA THR A 114 -0.86 18.28 -1.59
C THR A 114 -2.30 18.71 -1.81
N GLY A 115 -3.19 18.49 -0.85
CA GLY A 115 -4.58 18.96 -0.87
C GLY A 115 -4.82 20.12 0.10
N ALA A 116 -6.08 20.50 0.30
CA ALA A 116 -6.46 21.59 1.21
C ALA A 116 -6.22 21.29 2.70
N LYS A 117 -5.86 20.04 3.04
CA LYS A 117 -5.55 19.61 4.41
C LYS A 117 -4.08 19.27 4.64
N GLY A 118 -3.25 19.38 3.60
CA GLY A 118 -1.81 19.13 3.65
C GLY A 118 -1.38 18.03 2.67
N LEU A 119 -0.17 17.51 2.87
CA LEU A 119 0.42 16.46 2.05
C LEU A 119 -0.37 15.15 2.18
N GLY A 120 -0.80 14.61 1.04
CA GLY A 120 -1.61 13.39 0.99
C GLY A 120 -3.02 13.54 1.56
N GLN A 121 -3.48 14.77 1.86
CA GLN A 121 -4.78 15.00 2.47
C GLN A 121 -5.53 16.18 1.83
N ASP A 122 -6.81 15.99 1.57
CA ASP A 122 -7.69 17.03 1.02
C ASP A 122 -9.04 17.04 1.75
N THR A 123 -9.90 18.00 1.42
CA THR A 123 -11.33 17.81 1.64
C THR A 123 -11.98 17.23 0.39
N LEU A 124 -13.07 16.48 0.54
CA LEU A 124 -13.77 15.91 -0.60
C LEU A 124 -14.24 17.00 -1.57
N GLY A 125 -14.68 18.14 -1.08
CA GLY A 125 -15.14 19.27 -1.91
C GLY A 125 -14.00 19.92 -2.70
N SER A 126 -12.85 20.16 -2.05
CA SER A 126 -11.65 20.69 -2.70
C SER A 126 -11.09 19.72 -3.73
N PHE A 127 -11.05 18.43 -3.42
CA PHE A 127 -10.67 17.38 -4.35
C PHE A 127 -11.57 17.39 -5.59
N LEU A 128 -12.90 17.33 -5.40
CA LEU A 128 -13.88 17.30 -6.49
C LEU A 128 -13.82 18.53 -7.41
N ALA A 129 -13.42 19.68 -6.90
CA ALA A 129 -13.28 20.89 -7.70
C ALA A 129 -12.14 20.82 -8.73
N ALA A 130 -11.13 19.96 -8.52
CA ALA A 130 -9.90 19.97 -9.32
C ALA A 130 -9.39 18.60 -9.79
N TYR A 131 -9.92 17.48 -9.29
CA TYR A 131 -9.39 16.13 -9.54
C TYR A 131 -9.38 15.69 -11.02
N GLN A 132 -10.19 16.32 -11.87
CA GLN A 132 -10.19 16.05 -13.31
C GLN A 132 -8.89 16.48 -13.99
N MET A 133 -8.23 17.50 -13.47
CA MET A 133 -7.01 18.09 -14.05
C MET A 133 -5.75 17.79 -13.23
N ARG A 134 -5.89 17.11 -12.09
CA ARG A 134 -4.80 16.82 -11.15
C ARG A 134 -4.36 15.37 -11.24
N ASN A 135 -3.07 15.11 -11.02
CA ASN A 135 -2.56 13.78 -10.70
C ASN A 135 -2.88 13.46 -9.23
N ALA A 136 -4.16 13.23 -8.94
CA ALA A 136 -4.62 12.89 -7.60
C ALA A 136 -5.78 11.88 -7.68
N TYR A 137 -5.85 11.01 -6.69
CA TYR A 137 -6.84 9.96 -6.51
C TYR A 137 -7.15 9.81 -5.03
N VAL A 138 -8.43 9.69 -4.66
CA VAL A 138 -8.80 9.37 -3.27
C VAL A 138 -8.54 7.89 -3.01
N VAL A 139 -7.76 7.64 -1.96
CA VAL A 139 -7.49 6.34 -1.35
C VAL A 139 -7.65 6.54 0.15
N SER A 140 -8.87 6.39 0.64
CA SER A 140 -9.26 6.85 1.99
C SER A 140 -10.16 5.84 2.65
N GLN A 141 -10.13 5.74 3.98
CA GLN A 141 -11.23 5.12 4.72
C GLN A 141 -12.52 5.87 4.38
N LEU A 142 -13.62 5.14 4.18
CA LEU A 142 -14.91 5.73 3.92
C LEU A 142 -15.39 6.49 5.17
N PRO A 143 -15.66 7.80 5.08
CA PRO A 143 -16.24 8.53 6.21
C PRO A 143 -17.61 7.98 6.61
N ASP A 144 -17.84 7.77 7.90
CA ASP A 144 -19.08 7.26 8.49
C ASP A 144 -20.34 8.03 8.04
N PRO A 145 -20.32 9.38 7.86
CA PRO A 145 -21.48 10.09 7.32
C PRO A 145 -21.94 9.62 5.93
N MET A 146 -21.07 8.96 5.16
CA MET A 146 -21.37 8.38 3.85
C MET A 146 -21.88 6.93 3.92
N ALA A 147 -21.67 6.23 5.04
CA ALA A 147 -21.92 4.79 5.19
C ALA A 147 -23.40 4.41 4.96
N SER A 148 -24.35 5.27 5.31
CA SER A 148 -25.79 5.02 5.09
C SER A 148 -26.21 4.95 3.61
N GLU A 149 -25.31 5.33 2.70
CA GLU A 149 -25.53 5.29 1.25
C GLU A 149 -24.85 4.10 0.56
N VAL A 150 -24.07 3.32 1.31
CA VAL A 150 -23.41 2.10 0.85
C VAL A 150 -24.16 0.90 1.42
N SER A 151 -24.42 -0.12 0.60
CA SER A 151 -25.02 -1.38 1.04
C SER A 151 -23.99 -2.49 1.19
N VAL A 152 -24.06 -3.20 2.31
CA VAL A 152 -23.40 -4.48 2.54
C VAL A 152 -24.19 -5.58 1.84
N LEU A 153 -23.48 -6.51 1.21
CA LEU A 153 -24.11 -7.62 0.49
C LEU A 153 -24.74 -8.61 1.49
N PRO A 154 -25.94 -9.15 1.20
CA PRO A 154 -26.67 -10.05 2.10
C PRO A 154 -25.87 -11.20 2.71
N PHE A 155 -24.92 -11.79 1.98
CA PHE A 155 -24.12 -12.90 2.52
C PHE A 155 -23.10 -12.48 3.60
N LEU A 156 -22.86 -11.18 3.78
CA LEU A 156 -21.99 -10.62 4.82
C LEU A 156 -22.77 -10.09 6.04
N THR A 157 -24.10 -10.17 6.06
CA THR A 157 -24.93 -9.52 7.11
C THR A 157 -25.37 -10.47 8.24
N CYS A 158 -24.79 -11.67 8.31
CA CYS A 158 -25.07 -12.66 9.36
C CYS A 158 -23.78 -13.39 9.79
N GLY A 159 -23.87 -14.11 10.91
CA GLY A 159 -22.84 -14.98 11.42
C GLY A 159 -21.49 -14.32 11.63
N THR A 160 -20.44 -15.13 11.52
CA THR A 160 -19.05 -14.67 11.60
C THR A 160 -18.75 -13.55 10.60
N PHE A 161 -19.34 -13.55 9.40
CA PHE A 161 -19.10 -12.48 8.43
C PHE A 161 -19.48 -11.10 8.95
N ARG A 162 -20.66 -10.96 9.57
CA ARG A 162 -21.12 -9.67 10.13
C ARG A 162 -20.22 -9.18 11.26
N GLU A 163 -19.71 -10.09 12.08
CA GLU A 163 -18.90 -9.79 13.25
C GLU A 163 -17.43 -9.47 12.93
N ARG A 164 -17.05 -9.66 11.67
CA ARG A 164 -15.67 -9.59 11.19
C ARG A 164 -15.51 -8.63 10.02
N ILE A 165 -16.42 -7.67 9.87
CA ILE A 165 -16.26 -6.54 8.94
C ILE A 165 -15.26 -5.57 9.57
N LEU A 166 -14.12 -5.39 8.92
CA LEU A 166 -13.02 -4.60 9.45
C LEU A 166 -13.27 -3.11 9.22
N GLU A 167 -13.38 -2.73 7.96
CA GLU A 167 -13.54 -1.33 7.54
C GLU A 167 -14.16 -1.23 6.14
N ALA A 168 -14.40 0.00 5.70
CA ALA A 168 -14.72 0.30 4.32
C ALA A 168 -13.81 1.39 3.77
N ASN A 169 -13.39 1.25 2.52
CA ASN A 169 -12.45 2.15 1.85
C ASN A 169 -13.09 2.79 0.61
N LEU A 170 -12.96 4.11 0.50
CA LEU A 170 -13.41 4.95 -0.59
C LEU A 170 -12.30 5.16 -1.62
N TRP A 171 -12.68 4.97 -2.88
CA TRP A 171 -11.82 5.04 -4.04
C TRP A 171 -12.44 6.00 -5.06
N MET A 172 -11.81 7.15 -5.36
CA MET A 172 -12.39 8.13 -6.30
C MET A 172 -11.36 8.87 -7.16
N SER A 173 -11.37 8.68 -8.49
CA SER A 173 -10.49 9.36 -9.46
C SER A 173 -11.24 9.86 -10.69
N SER A 174 -10.55 10.69 -11.47
CA SER A 174 -10.91 11.04 -12.84
C SER A 174 -10.50 9.98 -13.87
N GLY A 175 -10.05 8.80 -13.43
CA GLY A 175 -9.55 7.73 -14.27
C GLY A 175 -8.08 7.86 -14.63
N GLY A 176 -7.55 6.83 -15.28
CA GLY A 176 -6.12 6.70 -15.58
C GLY A 176 -5.29 6.32 -14.36
N THR A 177 -5.91 5.71 -13.34
CA THR A 177 -5.17 5.16 -12.19
C THR A 177 -4.71 3.74 -12.51
N LYS A 178 -3.53 3.41 -11.99
CA LYS A 178 -2.89 2.11 -12.16
C LYS A 178 -2.17 1.75 -10.87
N SER A 179 -2.58 0.65 -10.25
CA SER A 179 -1.86 0.08 -9.11
C SER A 179 -0.63 -0.68 -9.58
N LEU A 180 0.32 -0.90 -8.67
CA LEU A 180 1.30 -1.96 -8.80
C LEU A 180 0.60 -3.33 -8.76
N LEU A 181 1.33 -4.37 -9.14
CA LEU A 181 0.92 -5.74 -8.83
C LEU A 181 1.18 -5.97 -7.34
N HIS A 182 0.12 -6.19 -6.57
CA HIS A 182 0.20 -6.36 -5.11
C HIS A 182 -0.83 -7.36 -4.60
N ARG A 183 -0.77 -7.69 -3.32
CA ARG A 183 -1.75 -8.49 -2.59
C ARG A 183 -2.14 -7.77 -1.31
N ASP A 184 -3.40 -7.94 -0.92
CA ASP A 184 -3.93 -7.36 0.31
C ASP A 184 -3.97 -8.42 1.41
N ALA A 185 -3.81 -7.98 2.66
CA ALA A 185 -3.86 -8.86 3.82
C ALA A 185 -5.28 -9.41 4.07
N ASP A 186 -6.33 -8.64 3.75
CA ASP A 186 -7.71 -8.99 4.08
C ASP A 186 -8.56 -9.31 2.85
N ASN A 187 -9.74 -9.88 3.11
CA ASN A 187 -10.74 -10.09 2.07
C ASN A 187 -11.45 -8.77 1.76
N ALA A 188 -11.78 -8.53 0.49
CA ALA A 188 -12.50 -7.33 0.09
C ALA A 188 -13.68 -7.62 -0.86
N ILE A 189 -14.80 -6.95 -0.63
CA ILE A 189 -15.85 -6.75 -1.62
C ILE A 189 -15.70 -5.37 -2.23
N ASN A 190 -15.15 -5.25 -3.44
CA ASN A 190 -15.02 -3.99 -4.17
C ASN A 190 -16.26 -3.75 -5.05
N CYS A 191 -17.11 -2.80 -4.67
CA CYS A 191 -18.30 -2.42 -5.42
C CYS A 191 -18.06 -1.12 -6.22
N LEU A 192 -18.35 -1.13 -7.53
CA LEU A 192 -18.11 0.01 -8.41
C LEU A 192 -19.39 0.85 -8.59
N PHE A 193 -19.29 2.13 -8.26
CA PHE A 193 -20.38 3.11 -8.31
C PHE A 193 -20.38 3.94 -9.60
N ALA A 194 -19.20 4.21 -10.16
CA ALA A 194 -19.04 4.91 -11.43
C ALA A 194 -17.79 4.43 -12.19
N GLY A 195 -17.83 4.53 -13.52
CA GLY A 195 -16.72 4.20 -14.41
C GLY A 195 -16.57 2.70 -14.68
N ARG A 196 -15.35 2.30 -15.02
CA ARG A 196 -14.95 0.89 -15.23
C ARG A 196 -13.57 0.61 -14.63
N LYS A 197 -13.34 -0.64 -14.21
CA LYS A 197 -12.03 -1.13 -13.81
C LYS A 197 -11.69 -2.45 -14.51
N ASP A 198 -10.44 -2.59 -14.89
CA ASP A 198 -9.87 -3.83 -15.40
C ASP A 198 -8.95 -4.41 -14.33
N TRP A 199 -9.18 -5.69 -14.00
CA TRP A 199 -8.43 -6.42 -12.98
C TRP A 199 -7.64 -7.55 -13.62
N ILE A 200 -6.40 -7.68 -13.19
CA ILE A 200 -5.57 -8.88 -13.35
C ILE A 200 -5.56 -9.60 -12.01
N PHE A 201 -5.68 -10.93 -12.03
CA PHE A 201 -5.55 -11.78 -10.85
C PHE A 201 -4.54 -12.90 -11.09
N ILE A 202 -3.63 -13.09 -10.15
CA ILE A 202 -2.63 -14.14 -10.12
C ILE A 202 -2.83 -14.94 -8.83
N HIS A 203 -2.96 -16.26 -8.97
CA HIS A 203 -3.18 -17.12 -7.81
C HIS A 203 -1.95 -17.13 -6.89
N PRO A 204 -2.10 -17.12 -5.55
CA PRO A 204 -0.98 -17.13 -4.60
C PRO A 204 0.04 -18.28 -4.80
N SER A 205 -0.33 -19.36 -5.48
CA SER A 205 0.60 -20.45 -5.81
C SER A 205 1.73 -20.07 -6.77
N PHE A 206 1.66 -18.90 -7.41
CA PHE A 206 2.72 -18.36 -8.28
C PHE A 206 3.68 -17.41 -7.55
N GLU A 207 3.51 -17.21 -6.24
CA GLU A 207 4.26 -16.23 -5.46
C GLU A 207 5.79 -16.43 -5.56
N ASP A 208 6.25 -17.68 -5.66
CA ASP A 208 7.65 -18.04 -5.87
C ASP A 208 8.27 -17.53 -7.19
N ARG A 209 7.42 -17.12 -8.14
CA ARG A 209 7.80 -16.58 -9.46
C ARG A 209 7.55 -15.07 -9.59
N ILE A 210 6.99 -14.44 -8.57
CA ILE A 210 6.77 -13.00 -8.52
C ILE A 210 7.99 -12.36 -7.83
N PRO A 211 8.60 -11.30 -8.39
CA PRO A 211 9.69 -10.62 -7.72
C PRO A 211 9.14 -9.68 -6.65
N ILE A 212 8.92 -10.19 -5.44
CA ILE A 212 8.31 -9.45 -4.33
C ILE A 212 9.30 -8.45 -3.72
N ALA A 213 8.82 -7.23 -3.43
CA ALA A 213 9.56 -6.29 -2.62
C ALA A 213 9.59 -6.83 -1.18
N LYS A 214 10.76 -7.23 -0.68
CA LYS A 214 10.86 -7.81 0.65
C LYS A 214 10.45 -6.80 1.72
N GLU A 215 9.43 -7.13 2.48
CA GLU A 215 8.96 -6.37 3.63
C GLU A 215 9.73 -6.74 4.90
N ASP A 216 9.68 -5.87 5.90
CA ASP A 216 10.38 -6.09 7.17
C ASP A 216 9.69 -7.11 8.06
N VAL A 217 8.37 -7.26 7.89
CA VAL A 217 7.51 -8.28 8.50
C VAL A 217 7.07 -9.22 7.38
N GLU A 218 6.92 -10.52 7.64
CA GLU A 218 6.19 -11.41 6.73
C GLU A 218 4.68 -11.10 6.86
N ALA A 219 4.29 -9.86 6.55
CA ALA A 219 2.90 -9.47 6.48
C ALA A 219 2.24 -10.15 5.28
N TYR A 220 0.95 -10.41 5.37
CA TYR A 220 0.19 -11.02 4.27
C TYR A 220 -0.08 -10.04 3.11
N GLY A 221 0.28 -8.76 3.29
CA GLY A 221 0.29 -7.74 2.25
C GLY A 221 1.55 -7.77 1.36
N GLY A 222 1.60 -6.88 0.39
CA GLY A 222 2.84 -6.50 -0.28
C GLY A 222 2.78 -6.45 -1.79
N PHE A 223 3.84 -5.93 -2.41
CA PHE A 223 3.86 -5.57 -3.83
C PHE A 223 5.07 -6.15 -4.59
N ALA A 224 4.92 -6.25 -5.90
CA ALA A 224 5.95 -6.74 -6.80
C ALA A 224 6.86 -5.60 -7.28
N LEU A 225 8.15 -5.90 -7.47
CA LEU A 225 9.16 -5.02 -8.08
C LEU A 225 9.02 -4.92 -9.61
N LEU A 226 7.85 -5.22 -10.15
CA LEU A 226 7.54 -5.12 -11.57
C LEU A 226 7.00 -3.73 -11.89
N ASP A 227 7.50 -3.13 -12.96
CA ASP A 227 6.82 -2.02 -13.61
C ASP A 227 5.59 -2.56 -14.37
N PRO A 228 4.35 -2.22 -13.98
CA PRO A 228 3.16 -2.73 -14.64
C PRO A 228 2.99 -2.21 -16.08
N ASP A 229 3.67 -1.14 -16.47
CA ASP A 229 3.68 -0.61 -17.85
C ASP A 229 4.74 -1.27 -18.73
N SER A 230 5.81 -1.82 -18.13
CA SER A 230 6.95 -2.37 -18.87
C SER A 230 7.64 -3.52 -18.11
N VAL A 231 7.11 -4.74 -18.24
CA VAL A 231 7.64 -5.91 -17.52
C VAL A 231 8.97 -6.39 -18.11
N ASP A 232 10.06 -6.23 -17.35
CA ASP A 232 11.42 -6.65 -17.71
C ASP A 232 11.62 -8.16 -17.49
N LEU A 233 11.13 -8.98 -18.44
CA LEU A 233 11.26 -10.45 -18.38
C LEU A 233 12.71 -10.98 -18.51
N GLU A 234 13.67 -10.18 -18.97
CA GLU A 234 15.08 -10.59 -18.94
C GLU A 234 15.61 -10.57 -17.52
N ARG A 235 15.18 -9.55 -16.75
CA ARG A 235 15.50 -9.43 -15.33
C ARG A 235 14.70 -10.39 -14.46
N PHE A 236 13.43 -10.58 -14.77
CA PHE A 236 12.49 -11.41 -14.02
C PHE A 236 11.97 -12.59 -14.86
N PRO A 237 12.86 -13.51 -15.30
CA PRO A 237 12.49 -14.55 -16.25
C PRO A 237 11.47 -15.55 -15.72
N ALA A 238 11.45 -15.81 -14.41
CA ALA A 238 10.46 -16.68 -13.78
C ALA A 238 9.01 -16.18 -13.96
N PHE A 239 8.83 -14.86 -14.11
CA PHE A 239 7.51 -14.27 -14.29
C PHE A 239 6.86 -14.64 -15.62
N ALA A 240 7.65 -15.07 -16.61
CA ALA A 240 7.13 -15.53 -17.91
C ALA A 240 6.21 -16.75 -17.78
N ASP A 241 6.38 -17.55 -16.71
CA ASP A 241 5.58 -18.76 -16.44
C ASP A 241 4.46 -18.52 -15.41
N VAL A 242 4.03 -17.27 -15.22
CA VAL A 242 2.96 -16.91 -14.27
C VAL A 242 1.63 -16.79 -15.01
N ASP A 243 0.71 -17.71 -14.72
CA ASP A 243 -0.64 -17.64 -15.26
C ASP A 243 -1.47 -16.57 -14.56
N TRP A 244 -2.36 -15.94 -15.31
CA TRP A 244 -3.24 -14.89 -14.81
C TRP A 244 -4.64 -14.99 -15.39
N SER A 245 -5.63 -14.55 -14.61
CA SER A 245 -7.03 -14.40 -15.00
C SER A 245 -7.46 -12.94 -14.91
N TYR A 246 -8.63 -12.61 -15.44
CA TYR A 246 -9.08 -11.21 -15.49
C TYR A 246 -10.55 -11.02 -15.13
N ALA A 247 -10.89 -9.78 -14.78
CA ALA A 247 -12.26 -9.30 -14.73
C ALA A 247 -12.36 -7.88 -15.27
N ASN A 248 -13.43 -7.59 -16.00
CA ASN A 248 -13.81 -6.23 -16.36
C ASN A 248 -15.09 -5.88 -15.59
N ILE A 249 -14.99 -4.90 -14.69
CA ILE A 249 -16.11 -4.49 -13.84
C ILE A 249 -16.61 -3.11 -14.24
N THR A 250 -17.93 -2.93 -14.22
CA THR A 250 -18.62 -1.70 -14.60
C THR A 250 -19.53 -1.21 -13.49
N ALA A 251 -19.96 0.05 -13.55
CA ALA A 251 -20.82 0.64 -12.54
C ALA A 251 -22.05 -0.23 -12.24
N GLY A 252 -22.22 -0.60 -10.97
CA GLY A 252 -23.25 -1.51 -10.48
C GLY A 252 -22.72 -2.90 -10.12
N ASP A 253 -21.55 -3.31 -10.59
CA ASP A 253 -20.96 -4.61 -10.25
C ASP A 253 -20.21 -4.56 -8.90
N CYS A 254 -20.11 -5.70 -8.21
CA CYS A 254 -19.17 -5.91 -7.11
C CYS A 254 -18.22 -7.06 -7.42
N LEU A 255 -17.01 -7.02 -6.89
CA LEU A 255 -15.99 -8.05 -7.03
C LEU A 255 -15.61 -8.55 -5.64
N PHE A 256 -15.57 -9.86 -5.44
CA PHE A 256 -14.89 -10.45 -4.29
C PHE A 256 -13.41 -10.67 -4.64
N LEU A 257 -12.54 -9.99 -3.90
CA LEU A 257 -11.09 -10.18 -3.88
C LEU A 257 -10.73 -10.98 -2.61
N PRO A 258 -10.27 -12.23 -2.73
CA PRO A 258 -9.79 -12.99 -1.60
C PRO A 258 -8.48 -12.42 -1.04
N TYR A 259 -8.27 -12.60 0.26
CA TYR A 259 -7.00 -12.25 0.89
C TYR A 259 -5.79 -12.93 0.23
N GLY A 260 -4.66 -12.23 0.18
CA GLY A 260 -3.39 -12.70 -0.38
C GLY A 260 -3.39 -12.90 -1.90
N TYR A 261 -4.50 -12.65 -2.59
CA TYR A 261 -4.57 -12.81 -4.05
C TYR A 261 -3.83 -11.66 -4.74
N TRP A 262 -2.86 -12.01 -5.59
CA TRP A 262 -2.09 -11.03 -6.34
C TRP A 262 -2.97 -10.40 -7.41
N HIS A 263 -3.00 -9.07 -7.45
CA HIS A 263 -3.86 -8.34 -8.34
C HIS A 263 -3.28 -7.00 -8.79
N GLN A 264 -3.76 -6.54 -9.95
CA GLN A 264 -3.43 -5.24 -10.52
C GLN A 264 -4.71 -4.62 -11.07
N VAL A 265 -4.92 -3.33 -10.79
CA VAL A 265 -6.15 -2.64 -11.12
C VAL A 265 -5.86 -1.41 -11.99
N ARG A 266 -6.55 -1.33 -13.12
CA ARG A 266 -6.62 -0.11 -13.96
C ARG A 266 -8.01 0.48 -13.88
N SER A 267 -8.10 1.78 -13.59
CA SER A 267 -9.39 2.48 -13.56
C SER A 267 -9.49 3.47 -14.71
N TYR A 268 -10.68 3.58 -15.29
CA TYR A 268 -10.93 4.44 -16.44
C TYR A 268 -12.15 5.32 -16.18
N GLU A 269 -12.16 6.47 -16.86
CA GLU A 269 -13.19 7.50 -16.74
C GLU A 269 -13.35 8.00 -15.30
N ARG A 270 -14.38 8.81 -15.02
CA ARG A 270 -14.77 9.12 -13.64
C ARG A 270 -15.07 7.82 -12.90
N ASN A 271 -14.21 7.46 -11.96
CA ASN A 271 -14.26 6.19 -11.26
C ASN A 271 -14.58 6.38 -9.78
N GLN A 272 -15.53 5.60 -9.27
CA GLN A 272 -15.87 5.53 -7.86
C GLN A 272 -16.07 4.09 -7.44
N ALA A 273 -15.43 3.68 -6.36
CA ALA A 273 -15.68 2.39 -5.74
C ALA A 273 -15.70 2.52 -4.21
N VAL A 274 -16.35 1.55 -3.57
CA VAL A 274 -16.21 1.29 -2.15
C VAL A 274 -15.77 -0.17 -1.98
N SER A 275 -14.70 -0.39 -1.24
CA SER A 275 -14.34 -1.73 -0.75
C SER A 275 -14.90 -1.91 0.65
N VAL A 276 -15.57 -3.02 0.93
CA VAL A 276 -15.86 -3.47 2.31
C VAL A 276 -14.89 -4.60 2.63
N LEU A 277 -14.02 -4.38 3.61
CA LEU A 277 -13.01 -5.33 4.05
C LEU A 277 -13.56 -6.19 5.19
N PHE A 278 -13.20 -7.47 5.20
CA PHE A 278 -13.54 -8.39 6.28
C PHE A 278 -12.38 -9.37 6.54
N SER A 279 -12.33 -9.89 7.77
CA SER A 279 -11.23 -10.72 8.26
C SER A 279 -10.91 -11.91 7.36
N ARG A 280 -9.70 -12.41 7.52
CA ARG A 280 -9.31 -13.75 7.07
C ARG A 280 -9.97 -14.80 7.94
N LEU A 281 -10.96 -15.49 7.37
CA LEU A 281 -11.71 -16.51 8.07
C LEU A 281 -11.16 -17.89 7.70
N THR A 282 -10.88 -18.71 8.71
CA THR A 282 -10.54 -20.15 8.57
C THR A 282 -11.75 -21.04 8.83
N GLU A 283 -12.71 -20.53 9.61
CA GLU A 283 -13.99 -21.14 9.90
C GLU A 283 -15.07 -20.06 10.02
N VAL A 284 -16.34 -20.48 9.88
CA VAL A 284 -17.50 -19.60 10.03
C VAL A 284 -18.60 -20.30 10.82
N ASP A 285 -19.20 -19.56 11.75
CA ASP A 285 -20.49 -19.88 12.32
C ASP A 285 -21.57 -19.10 11.53
N LEU A 286 -22.46 -19.85 10.90
CA LEU A 286 -23.58 -19.34 10.11
C LEU A 286 -24.93 -19.74 10.72
N SER A 287 -24.96 -20.11 12.00
CA SER A 287 -26.16 -20.63 12.67
C SER A 287 -27.31 -19.63 12.75
N ASP A 288 -27.01 -18.32 12.77
CA ASP A 288 -27.99 -17.22 12.73
C ASP A 288 -28.29 -16.71 11.31
N CYS A 289 -27.70 -17.32 10.27
CA CYS A 289 -27.95 -16.96 8.88
C CYS A 289 -29.24 -17.62 8.37
N HIS A 290 -30.38 -16.97 8.60
CA HIS A 290 -31.67 -17.40 8.07
C HIS A 290 -32.01 -16.67 6.77
N ASP A 291 -32.37 -17.39 5.70
CA ASP A 291 -32.60 -16.82 4.37
C ASP A 291 -33.60 -15.64 4.34
N ASN A 292 -34.60 -15.63 5.23
CA ASN A 292 -35.59 -14.55 5.31
C ASN A 292 -35.04 -13.24 5.88
N ASP A 293 -33.89 -13.29 6.56
CA ASP A 293 -33.25 -12.15 7.21
C ASP A 293 -32.11 -11.58 6.37
N LEU A 294 -31.74 -12.25 5.26
CA LEU A 294 -30.67 -11.81 4.36
C LEU A 294 -31.17 -10.74 3.41
N HIS A 295 -30.81 -9.49 3.69
CA HIS A 295 -31.13 -8.34 2.86
C HIS A 295 -29.90 -7.44 2.72
N TYR A 296 -29.94 -6.55 1.73
CA TYR A 296 -28.96 -5.48 1.62
C TYR A 296 -29.11 -4.56 2.83
N THR A 297 -28.07 -4.45 3.65
CA THR A 297 -28.07 -3.65 4.86
C THR A 297 -27.21 -2.41 4.64
N PRO A 298 -27.65 -1.19 5.02
CA PRO A 298 -26.79 -0.02 4.98
C PRO A 298 -25.53 -0.24 5.82
N LEU A 299 -24.37 0.22 5.33
CA LEU A 299 -23.10 0.05 6.03
C LEU A 299 -23.11 0.73 7.42
N SER A 300 -23.89 1.80 7.58
CA SER A 300 -24.11 2.45 8.88
C SER A 300 -24.85 1.60 9.92
N GLU A 301 -25.43 0.48 9.52
CA GLU A 301 -26.17 -0.46 10.39
C GLU A 301 -25.37 -1.74 10.70
N VAL A 302 -24.16 -1.89 10.13
CA VAL A 302 -23.24 -2.95 10.50
C VAL A 302 -22.15 -2.44 11.43
N ASN A 303 -21.66 -3.30 12.32
CA ASN A 303 -20.58 -2.95 13.23
C ASN A 303 -19.25 -3.18 12.50
N MET A 304 -18.63 -2.10 12.03
CA MET A 304 -17.25 -2.12 11.55
C MET A 304 -16.28 -2.06 12.74
N VAL A 305 -15.17 -2.78 12.67
CA VAL A 305 -14.11 -2.72 13.69
C VAL A 305 -13.46 -1.34 13.73
N TYR A 306 -13.21 -0.79 12.55
CA TYR A 306 -12.53 0.47 12.31
C TYR A 306 -13.49 1.43 11.61
N THR A 307 -13.60 2.63 12.16
CA THR A 307 -14.57 3.65 11.74
C THR A 307 -13.88 4.99 11.61
N TYR A 308 -14.37 5.86 10.73
CA TYR A 308 -13.76 7.15 10.47
C TYR A 308 -14.81 8.25 10.42
N ASP A 309 -14.73 9.22 11.31
CA ASP A 309 -15.73 10.28 11.42
C ASP A 309 -15.72 11.28 10.24
N GLY A 310 -14.69 11.24 9.40
CA GLY A 310 -14.49 12.16 8.28
C GLY A 310 -13.71 13.43 8.62
N TYR A 311 -13.13 13.54 9.81
CA TYR A 311 -12.41 14.72 10.28
C TYR A 311 -11.09 14.39 10.99
N GLY A 312 -11.07 13.33 11.80
CA GLY A 312 -9.94 12.91 12.64
C GLY A 312 -8.89 12.08 11.90
N ASP A 313 -8.09 11.33 12.66
CA ASP A 313 -7.12 10.39 12.10
C ASP A 313 -7.84 9.16 11.53
N GLN A 314 -7.29 8.58 10.47
CA GLN A 314 -7.85 7.38 9.85
C GLN A 314 -7.22 6.15 10.51
N THR A 315 -7.94 5.03 10.46
CA THR A 315 -7.45 3.71 10.89
C THR A 315 -7.29 2.79 9.69
N MET A 316 -7.25 3.37 8.48
CA MET A 316 -7.10 2.62 7.23
C MET A 316 -5.79 1.86 7.26
N GLY A 317 -5.87 0.53 7.07
CA GLY A 317 -4.71 -0.36 7.10
C GLY A 317 -4.30 -0.84 8.49
N ASP A 318 -5.04 -0.47 9.55
CA ASP A 318 -4.82 -1.06 10.88
C ASP A 318 -4.99 -2.59 10.85
N THR A 319 -4.12 -3.28 11.58
CA THR A 319 -4.11 -4.74 11.64
C THR A 319 -5.44 -5.32 12.11
N ASP A 320 -5.86 -6.46 11.54
CA ASP A 320 -7.02 -7.23 11.99
C ASP A 320 -6.83 -7.68 13.46
N PRO A 321 -7.60 -7.12 14.41
CA PRO A 321 -7.44 -7.45 15.83
C PRO A 321 -7.89 -8.89 16.16
N PHE A 322 -8.68 -9.53 15.29
CA PHE A 322 -9.11 -10.90 15.49
C PHE A 322 -8.04 -11.92 15.10
N GLU A 323 -7.19 -11.60 14.12
CA GLU A 323 -6.02 -12.43 13.82
C GLU A 323 -5.08 -12.48 15.02
N LEU A 324 -4.79 -11.32 15.63
CA LEU A 324 -3.95 -11.28 16.82
C LEU A 324 -4.50 -12.18 17.94
N ASN A 325 -5.82 -12.21 18.11
CA ASN A 325 -6.45 -13.09 19.09
C ASN A 325 -6.21 -14.57 18.77
N ASP A 326 -6.29 -14.96 17.50
CA ASP A 326 -6.06 -16.34 17.07
C ASP A 326 -4.58 -16.73 17.19
N THR A 327 -3.66 -15.82 16.87
CA THR A 327 -2.22 -15.98 17.09
C THR A 327 -1.89 -16.14 18.58
N LEU A 328 -2.49 -15.33 19.47
CA LEU A 328 -2.31 -15.46 20.92
C LEU A 328 -2.80 -16.83 21.43
N LYS A 329 -3.92 -17.34 20.91
CA LYS A 329 -4.41 -18.69 21.22
C LYS A 329 -3.46 -19.78 20.71
N GLU A 330 -2.88 -19.61 19.53
CA GLU A 330 -1.88 -20.55 19.01
C GLU A 330 -0.62 -20.57 19.90
N TRP A 331 -0.16 -19.41 20.35
CA TRP A 331 0.97 -19.34 21.30
C TRP A 331 0.62 -20.07 22.61
N CYS A 332 -0.59 -19.91 23.12
CA CYS A 332 -1.08 -20.67 24.28
C CYS A 332 -1.09 -22.19 24.07
N ALA A 333 -1.35 -22.68 22.85
CA ALA A 333 -1.25 -24.10 22.54
C ALA A 333 0.19 -24.62 22.62
N ASN A 334 1.18 -23.76 22.35
CA ASN A 334 2.61 -24.08 22.40
C ASN A 334 3.23 -23.86 23.80
N TYR A 335 2.59 -23.07 24.66
CA TYR A 335 3.00 -22.80 26.04
C TYR A 335 1.88 -23.17 27.03
N PRO A 336 1.83 -24.42 27.52
CA PRO A 336 0.67 -24.91 28.27
C PRO A 336 0.49 -24.17 29.62
N GLY A 337 -0.64 -23.48 29.75
CA GLY A 337 -1.16 -22.90 30.99
C GLY A 337 -1.22 -21.37 30.97
N ALA A 338 -0.08 -20.71 30.80
CA ALA A 338 0.03 -19.26 30.79
C ALA A 338 1.21 -18.80 29.93
N LEU A 339 1.08 -17.61 29.35
CA LEU A 339 2.16 -16.92 28.65
C LEU A 339 2.83 -15.93 29.60
N ASP A 340 4.12 -16.13 29.89
CA ASP A 340 4.94 -15.12 30.54
C ASP A 340 5.61 -14.20 29.48
N TRP A 341 6.40 -13.24 29.95
CA TRP A 341 7.12 -12.32 29.06
C TRP A 341 7.98 -13.04 28.01
N SER A 342 8.65 -14.13 28.41
CA SER A 342 9.49 -14.90 27.48
C SER A 342 8.65 -15.64 26.44
N GLY A 343 7.50 -16.19 26.81
CA GLY A 343 6.56 -16.82 25.89
C GLY A 343 6.02 -15.85 24.84
N LEU A 344 5.58 -14.65 25.26
CA LEU A 344 5.09 -13.60 24.36
C LEU A 344 6.20 -13.09 23.43
N LEU A 345 7.39 -12.80 23.96
CA LEU A 345 8.50 -12.33 23.14
C LEU A 345 8.92 -13.39 22.11
N MET A 346 8.98 -14.67 22.49
CA MET A 346 9.32 -15.76 21.55
C MET A 346 8.25 -15.92 20.47
N GLY A 347 6.98 -15.75 20.81
CA GLY A 347 5.88 -15.68 19.84
C GLY A 347 6.12 -14.58 18.80
N LEU A 348 6.37 -13.35 19.27
CA LEU A 348 6.67 -12.22 18.39
C LEU A 348 7.94 -12.43 17.56
N LEU A 349 9.02 -12.93 18.15
CA LEU A 349 10.25 -13.20 17.40
C LEU A 349 10.03 -14.20 16.29
N LYS A 350 9.17 -15.21 16.51
CA LYS A 350 8.81 -16.20 15.49
C LYS A 350 8.04 -15.56 14.33
N GLU A 351 7.06 -14.69 14.61
CA GLU A 351 6.33 -13.95 13.56
C GLU A 351 7.24 -13.10 12.68
N TYR A 352 8.35 -12.58 13.24
CA TYR A 352 9.33 -11.80 12.50
C TYR A 352 10.46 -12.65 11.90
N GLY A 353 10.40 -13.99 12.00
CA GLY A 353 11.43 -14.90 11.50
C GLY A 353 12.79 -14.78 12.23
N LEU A 354 12.78 -14.32 13.49
CA LEU A 354 13.96 -14.02 14.30
C LEU A 354 14.24 -15.06 15.40
N ASP A 355 13.57 -16.22 15.36
CA ASP A 355 13.64 -17.31 16.35
C ASP A 355 14.96 -18.09 16.34
N ASN A 356 15.78 -17.97 15.28
CA ASN A 356 17.02 -18.73 15.08
C ASN A 356 18.25 -18.24 15.85
N THR A 357 18.11 -17.59 17.02
CA THR A 357 19.27 -17.19 17.84
C THR A 357 19.13 -17.55 19.31
N ASP A 358 20.12 -18.29 19.81
CA ASP A 358 20.27 -18.73 21.19
C ASP A 358 20.57 -17.57 22.17
N ASP A 359 19.59 -16.73 22.57
CA ASP A 359 19.50 -16.11 23.92
C ASP A 359 18.22 -15.24 24.08
N PRO A 360 17.16 -15.72 24.76
CA PRO A 360 15.93 -14.95 25.00
C PRO A 360 15.92 -14.16 26.32
N THR A 361 17.06 -13.90 26.99
CA THR A 361 17.03 -13.30 28.34
C THR A 361 16.83 -11.77 28.39
N PRO A 362 15.93 -11.25 29.26
CA PRO A 362 15.65 -9.80 29.40
C PRO A 362 16.88 -8.94 29.70
N ASN A 363 17.82 -9.49 30.48
CA ASN A 363 19.03 -8.78 30.92
C ASN A 363 20.07 -8.57 29.82
N HIS A 364 20.05 -9.33 28.72
CA HIS A 364 21.01 -9.13 27.64
C HIS A 364 20.55 -8.04 26.66
N ILE A 365 19.24 -7.91 26.45
CA ILE A 365 18.63 -6.94 25.52
C ILE A 365 18.58 -5.54 26.14
N LEU A 366 18.17 -5.43 27.42
CA LEU A 366 18.09 -4.13 28.13
C LEU A 366 19.47 -3.50 28.37
N ASN A 367 20.53 -4.29 28.55
CA ASN A 367 21.89 -3.78 28.75
C ASN A 367 22.55 -3.24 27.48
N SER A 368 21.96 -3.45 26.30
CA SER A 368 22.43 -2.81 25.06
C SER A 368 22.17 -1.30 25.01
N LYS A 369 21.23 -0.78 25.82
CA LYS A 369 20.93 0.66 25.95
C LYS A 369 22.05 1.48 26.61
N HIS A 370 23.07 0.85 27.21
CA HIS A 370 24.11 1.54 28.01
C HIS A 370 25.53 1.54 27.43
N ARG A 371 25.71 1.13 26.17
CA ARG A 371 27.00 1.22 25.46
C ARG A 371 26.87 2.05 24.19
N GLU A 372 26.60 3.34 24.35
CA GLU A 372 26.82 4.32 23.28
C GLU A 372 27.70 5.43 23.85
N PHE A 373 29.01 5.30 23.65
CA PHE A 373 29.90 6.39 23.24
C PHE A 373 31.25 5.76 22.90
N GLU A 374 31.73 6.08 21.71
CA GLU A 374 33.00 5.71 21.08
C GLU A 374 32.97 4.48 20.15
N GLU A 375 33.35 4.78 18.90
CA GLU A 375 33.75 3.89 17.79
C GLU A 375 32.68 3.45 16.78
N GLY A 376 32.84 3.95 15.55
CA GLY A 376 32.50 3.27 14.28
C GLY A 376 31.02 3.06 13.97
N ILE A 377 30.54 3.65 12.87
CA ILE A 377 29.25 3.27 12.28
C ILE A 377 29.43 1.86 11.68
N GLU A 378 29.22 0.83 12.48
CA GLU A 378 28.97 -0.54 12.01
C GLU A 378 27.49 -0.67 11.63
N ASP A 379 27.26 -1.33 10.50
CA ASP A 379 25.95 -1.65 9.92
C ASP A 379 25.23 -2.62 10.89
N LYS A 380 24.36 -2.09 11.77
CA LYS A 380 23.60 -2.89 12.74
C LYS A 380 22.78 -3.94 11.99
N SER A 381 22.84 -5.21 12.40
CA SER A 381 22.04 -6.25 11.75
C SER A 381 20.55 -6.01 11.99
N LYS A 382 19.67 -6.44 11.06
CA LYS A 382 18.19 -6.29 11.19
C LYS A 382 17.68 -6.77 12.57
N ALA A 383 18.28 -7.83 13.09
CA ALA A 383 17.94 -8.39 14.39
C ALA A 383 18.31 -7.46 15.57
N ASP A 384 19.40 -6.69 15.46
CA ASP A 384 19.84 -5.75 16.50
C ASP A 384 18.93 -4.52 16.61
N VAL A 385 18.16 -4.21 15.56
CA VAL A 385 17.19 -3.12 15.53
C VAL A 385 15.80 -3.61 15.98
N ILE A 386 15.35 -4.77 15.51
CA ILE A 386 13.98 -5.25 15.74
C ILE A 386 13.80 -5.85 17.14
N ARG A 387 14.79 -6.59 17.67
CA ARG A 387 14.64 -7.27 18.98
C ARG A 387 14.31 -6.31 20.15
N PRO A 388 14.99 -5.16 20.31
CA PRO A 388 14.64 -4.20 21.36
C PRO A 388 13.21 -3.65 21.22
N MET A 389 12.73 -3.49 19.98
CA MET A 389 11.37 -3.02 19.72
C MET A 389 10.33 -4.07 20.11
N LEU A 390 10.56 -5.34 19.76
CA LEU A 390 9.66 -6.43 20.15
C LEU A 390 9.66 -6.66 21.66
N ALA A 391 10.79 -6.46 22.33
CA ALA A 391 10.87 -6.47 23.79
C ALA A 391 10.00 -5.36 24.43
N GLU A 392 10.07 -4.14 23.92
CA GLU A 392 9.21 -3.02 24.39
C GLU A 392 7.73 -3.28 24.09
N ALA A 393 7.40 -3.82 22.91
CA ALA A 393 6.04 -4.22 22.58
C ALA A 393 5.52 -5.30 23.55
N THR A 394 6.36 -6.28 23.89
CA THR A 394 6.04 -7.34 24.85
C THR A 394 5.72 -6.78 26.23
N GLU A 395 6.51 -5.81 26.72
CA GLU A 395 6.23 -5.14 28.00
C GLU A 395 4.85 -4.48 28.00
N LYS A 396 4.52 -3.72 26.95
CA LYS A 396 3.20 -3.08 26.81
C LYS A 396 2.06 -4.08 26.71
N MET A 397 2.27 -5.20 26.03
CA MET A 397 1.27 -6.27 25.94
C MET A 397 1.00 -6.89 27.31
N ILE A 398 2.03 -7.15 28.11
CA ILE A 398 1.85 -7.70 29.47
C ILE A 398 1.11 -6.72 30.36
N ASP A 399 1.44 -5.43 30.33
CA ASP A 399 0.75 -4.41 31.14
C ASP A 399 -0.78 -4.38 30.87
N ILE A 400 -1.20 -4.81 29.68
CA ILE A 400 -2.62 -4.87 29.28
C ILE A 400 -3.23 -6.23 29.61
N LEU A 401 -2.48 -7.32 29.41
CA LEU A 401 -2.98 -8.70 29.47
C LEU A 401 -2.89 -9.31 30.87
N ASP A 402 -1.85 -9.00 31.65
CA ASP A 402 -1.65 -9.48 33.02
C ASP A 402 -2.43 -8.59 34.01
N THR A 403 -3.72 -8.87 34.12
CA THR A 403 -4.65 -8.16 34.98
C THR A 403 -4.46 -8.49 36.47
N ASN A 404 -3.85 -9.64 36.78
CA ASN A 404 -3.60 -10.08 38.14
C ASN A 404 -2.23 -9.66 38.68
N HIS A 405 -1.37 -9.11 37.82
CA HIS A 405 -0.02 -8.63 38.11
C HIS A 405 0.88 -9.72 38.72
N ASP A 406 0.76 -10.96 38.26
CA ASP A 406 1.57 -12.08 38.71
C ASP A 406 2.70 -12.47 37.73
N GLY A 407 2.82 -11.72 36.62
CA GLY A 407 3.80 -11.93 35.57
C GLY A 407 3.44 -13.04 34.59
N GLN A 408 2.21 -13.58 34.66
CA GLN A 408 1.72 -14.63 33.79
C GLN A 408 0.35 -14.25 33.22
N VAL A 409 0.17 -14.43 31.92
CA VAL A 409 -1.10 -14.23 31.25
C VAL A 409 -1.79 -15.58 31.09
N SER A 410 -2.89 -15.80 31.81
CA SER A 410 -3.62 -17.07 31.78
C SER A 410 -4.30 -17.31 30.42
N CYS A 411 -4.02 -18.45 29.80
CA CYS A 411 -4.62 -18.84 28.51
C CYS A 411 -6.13 -19.12 28.60
N ASP A 412 -6.56 -19.80 29.66
CA ASP A 412 -7.98 -20.12 29.89
C ASP A 412 -8.73 -19.01 30.65
N GLY A 413 -8.01 -18.00 31.13
CA GLY A 413 -8.52 -16.86 31.90
C GLY A 413 -8.44 -15.56 31.11
N GLU A 414 -7.31 -14.85 31.23
CA GLU A 414 -7.11 -13.49 30.72
C GLU A 414 -7.16 -13.40 29.18
N LEU A 415 -6.69 -14.42 28.47
CA LEU A 415 -6.76 -14.48 27.01
C LEU A 415 -8.11 -15.02 26.50
N SER A 416 -8.92 -15.59 27.38
CA SER A 416 -10.22 -16.16 27.02
C SER A 416 -11.26 -15.05 26.88
N GLY A 417 -11.66 -14.74 25.65
CA GLY A 417 -12.74 -13.80 25.39
C GLY A 417 -12.35 -12.33 25.57
N LEU A 418 -11.14 -11.95 25.16
CA LEU A 418 -10.69 -10.56 25.13
C LEU A 418 -11.71 -9.66 24.41
N PRO A 419 -12.08 -8.51 24.99
CA PRO A 419 -12.99 -7.58 24.33
C PRO A 419 -12.30 -6.94 23.12
N LEU A 420 -13.07 -6.61 22.09
CA LEU A 420 -12.56 -6.00 20.86
C LEU A 420 -11.71 -4.75 21.13
N SER A 421 -12.09 -3.93 22.11
CA SER A 421 -11.31 -2.75 22.49
C SER A 421 -9.88 -3.09 22.92
N THR A 422 -9.70 -4.18 23.67
CA THR A 422 -8.38 -4.66 24.11
C THR A 422 -7.60 -5.21 22.94
N LEU A 423 -8.24 -6.01 22.07
CA LEU A 423 -7.59 -6.54 20.88
C LEU A 423 -7.11 -5.42 19.94
N LYS A 424 -7.90 -4.37 19.74
CA LYS A 424 -7.48 -3.17 18.98
C LYS A 424 -6.28 -2.47 19.61
N THR A 425 -6.27 -2.31 20.93
CA THR A 425 -5.10 -1.72 21.63
C THR A 425 -3.85 -2.57 21.42
N LEU A 426 -3.97 -3.90 21.50
CA LEU A 426 -2.84 -4.81 21.30
C LEU A 426 -2.36 -4.80 19.83
N ALA A 427 -3.28 -4.78 18.86
CA ALA A 427 -2.95 -4.67 17.44
C ALA A 427 -2.13 -3.40 17.15
N ASN A 428 -2.56 -2.26 17.70
CA ASN A 428 -1.86 -0.97 17.52
C ASN A 428 -0.47 -0.92 18.18
N ILE A 429 -0.18 -1.80 19.14
CA ILE A 429 1.17 -1.91 19.74
C ILE A 429 2.12 -2.62 18.77
N LEU A 430 1.63 -3.64 18.07
CA LEU A 430 2.44 -4.50 17.20
C LEU A 430 2.65 -3.86 15.83
N ASP A 431 1.58 -3.35 15.24
CA ASP A 431 1.59 -2.80 13.91
C ASP A 431 0.50 -1.72 13.76
N GLY A 432 0.79 -0.54 14.31
CA GLY A 432 0.02 0.67 14.00
C GLY A 432 0.44 1.18 12.64
N ASP A 433 -0.50 1.30 11.69
CA ASP A 433 -0.17 1.64 10.32
C ASP A 433 0.40 3.06 10.20
N SER A 434 1.55 3.13 9.53
CA SER A 434 2.17 4.31 8.95
C SER A 434 1.32 5.10 7.94
N ALA A 435 0.20 4.57 7.46
CA ALA A 435 -0.65 5.22 6.47
C ALA A 435 -1.33 6.51 6.97
N ASN A 436 -1.31 6.80 8.28
CA ASN A 436 -1.59 8.13 8.79
C ASN A 436 -0.45 9.08 8.40
N THR A 437 -0.64 9.81 7.30
CA THR A 437 0.33 10.81 6.82
C THR A 437 0.68 11.88 7.85
N GLU A 438 -0.17 12.11 8.87
CA GLU A 438 0.12 13.03 9.98
C GLU A 438 1.27 12.53 10.88
N ASP A 439 1.42 11.22 11.07
CA ASP A 439 2.51 10.63 11.87
C ASP A 439 3.81 10.48 11.05
N HIS A 440 3.71 10.61 9.72
CA HIS A 440 4.82 10.53 8.76
C HIS A 440 5.27 11.88 8.20
N GLU A 441 4.61 12.97 8.57
CA GLU A 441 4.95 14.32 8.13
C GLU A 441 6.41 14.68 8.42
N TYR A 442 6.91 14.22 9.56
CA TYR A 442 8.30 14.35 10.00
C TYR A 442 9.31 13.63 9.10
N VAL A 443 8.85 12.65 8.32
CA VAL A 443 9.67 11.89 7.37
C VAL A 443 9.58 12.49 5.97
N SER A 444 8.41 13.05 5.60
CA SER A 444 8.17 13.59 4.26
C SER A 444 8.87 14.92 4.00
N PHE A 445 9.07 15.75 5.04
CA PHE A 445 9.81 17.01 4.91
C PHE A 445 11.27 16.87 5.37
N SER A 446 12.21 17.31 4.54
CA SER A 446 13.61 17.37 4.97
C SER A 446 13.82 18.47 6.02
N PRO A 447 14.77 18.29 6.96
CA PRO A 447 15.15 19.36 7.89
C PRO A 447 15.52 20.67 7.18
N GLN A 448 16.11 20.59 6.00
CA GLN A 448 16.45 21.76 5.19
C GLN A 448 15.21 22.48 4.68
N ALA A 449 14.18 21.75 4.24
CA ALA A 449 12.92 22.32 3.78
C ALA A 449 12.19 23.03 4.92
N ILE A 450 12.10 22.40 6.11
CA ILE A 450 11.49 23.01 7.30
C ILE A 450 12.27 24.24 7.77
N ARG A 451 13.61 24.18 7.76
CA ARG A 451 14.43 25.36 8.07
C ARG A 451 14.12 26.52 7.12
N GLY A 452 14.04 26.24 5.82
CA GLY A 452 13.70 27.24 4.80
C GLY A 452 12.32 27.87 5.07
N PHE A 453 11.31 27.03 5.30
CA PHE A 453 9.95 27.44 5.62
C PHE A 453 9.88 28.34 6.87
N LEU A 454 10.50 27.94 7.98
CA LEU A 454 10.48 28.71 9.23
C LEU A 454 11.14 30.09 9.07
N MET A 455 12.23 30.17 8.30
CA MET A 455 12.88 31.44 7.99
C MET A 455 12.00 32.34 7.14
N GLU A 456 11.27 31.79 6.17
CA GLU A 456 10.31 32.53 5.36
C GLU A 456 9.15 33.07 6.21
N CYS A 457 8.63 32.25 7.13
CA CYS A 457 7.57 32.68 8.05
C CYS A 457 8.00 33.90 8.88
N MET A 458 9.24 33.89 9.40
CA MET A 458 9.73 35.04 10.16
C MET A 458 10.01 36.25 9.30
N GLN A 459 10.47 36.06 8.06
CA GLN A 459 10.64 37.17 7.14
C GLN A 459 9.31 37.85 6.82
N ARG A 460 8.20 37.09 6.73
CA ARG A 460 6.85 37.66 6.58
C ARG A 460 6.36 38.37 7.84
N ALA A 461 6.65 37.83 9.01
CA ALA A 461 6.31 38.48 10.28
C ALA A 461 7.07 39.81 10.50
N ASP A 462 8.33 39.88 10.09
CA ASP A 462 9.13 41.12 10.10
C ASP A 462 8.49 42.22 9.23
N THR A 463 7.88 41.85 8.10
CA THR A 463 7.30 42.84 7.17
C THR A 463 5.88 43.26 7.55
N HIS A 464 5.14 42.45 8.30
CA HIS A 464 3.69 42.66 8.52
C HIS A 464 3.26 42.72 9.99
N SER A 465 4.07 42.23 10.93
CA SER A 465 3.64 41.95 12.32
C SER A 465 4.71 42.29 13.37
N ASN A 466 5.50 43.34 13.14
CA ASN A 466 6.55 43.82 14.06
C ASN A 466 7.57 42.74 14.53
N GLY A 467 7.73 41.66 13.77
CA GLY A 467 8.67 40.58 14.09
C GLY A 467 8.11 39.45 14.98
N GLU A 468 6.82 39.47 15.31
CA GLU A 468 6.12 38.40 16.03
C GLU A 468 5.13 37.69 15.09
N LEU A 469 5.17 36.35 15.06
CA LEU A 469 4.26 35.54 14.25
C LEU A 469 3.16 34.95 15.12
N ALA A 470 1.90 35.32 14.89
CA ALA A 470 0.79 34.71 15.62
C ALA A 470 0.67 33.22 15.31
N GLY A 471 0.38 32.40 16.31
CA GLY A 471 0.27 30.94 16.16
C GLY A 471 -0.80 30.53 15.14
N ALA A 472 -1.90 31.29 15.02
CA ALA A 472 -2.91 31.05 13.99
C ALA A 472 -2.36 31.28 12.57
N ASP A 473 -1.62 32.37 12.36
CA ASP A 473 -0.97 32.68 11.08
C ASP A 473 0.11 31.65 10.74
N PHE A 474 0.85 31.18 11.75
CA PHE A 474 1.81 30.09 11.59
C PHE A 474 1.12 28.81 11.10
N LEU A 475 0.01 28.41 11.71
CA LEU A 475 -0.72 27.20 11.31
C LEU A 475 -1.22 27.30 9.86
N ASP A 476 -1.75 28.46 9.45
CA ASP A 476 -2.17 28.69 8.06
C ASP A 476 -1.00 28.61 7.08
N LEU A 477 0.15 29.22 7.42
CA LEU A 477 1.38 29.15 6.62
C LEU A 477 1.92 27.71 6.54
N TYR A 478 1.88 26.99 7.66
CA TYR A 478 2.33 25.62 7.77
C TYR A 478 1.48 24.68 6.89
N GLN A 479 0.16 24.85 6.91
CA GLN A 479 -0.72 24.13 6.01
C GLN A 479 -0.50 24.49 4.53
N ALA A 480 -0.25 25.77 4.23
CA ALA A 480 0.07 26.22 2.88
C ALA A 480 1.42 25.66 2.36
N PHE A 481 2.37 25.44 3.27
CA PHE A 481 3.63 24.74 2.98
C PHE A 481 3.43 23.24 2.71
N GLY A 482 2.25 22.70 3.05
CA GLY A 482 1.87 21.31 2.85
C GLY A 482 1.81 20.50 4.14
N GLY A 483 2.00 21.13 5.30
CA GLY A 483 1.95 20.43 6.58
C GLY A 483 0.53 20.22 7.13
N SER A 484 0.37 19.33 8.12
CA SER A 484 -0.91 19.08 8.76
C SER A 484 -1.17 20.06 9.91
N ILE A 485 -2.45 20.20 10.33
CA ILE A 485 -2.79 21.02 11.51
C ILE A 485 -2.16 20.42 12.78
N LYS A 486 -2.11 19.09 12.89
CA LYS A 486 -1.53 18.37 14.02
C LYS A 486 -0.03 18.63 14.10
N GLY A 487 0.71 18.35 13.02
CA GLY A 487 2.15 18.61 12.93
C GLY A 487 2.48 20.09 13.15
N GLY A 488 1.66 21.00 12.60
CA GLY A 488 1.77 22.44 12.84
C GLY A 488 1.59 22.80 14.31
N LYS A 489 0.59 22.23 15.01
CA LYS A 489 0.39 22.46 16.45
C LYS A 489 1.52 21.89 17.29
N GLU A 490 2.09 20.75 16.91
CA GLU A 490 3.24 20.16 17.58
C GLU A 490 4.48 21.03 17.41
N VAL A 491 4.78 21.48 16.18
CA VAL A 491 5.87 22.44 15.92
C VAL A 491 5.63 23.74 16.67
N LEU A 492 4.40 24.27 16.64
CA LEU A 492 4.03 25.48 17.37
C LEU A 492 4.25 25.31 18.87
N SER A 493 3.92 24.16 19.46
CA SER A 493 4.14 23.90 20.89
C SER A 493 5.62 23.88 21.31
N VAL A 494 6.52 23.61 20.36
CA VAL A 494 7.97 23.66 20.56
C VAL A 494 8.51 25.08 20.33
N LEU A 495 7.88 25.85 19.44
CA LEU A 495 8.29 27.21 19.10
C LEU A 495 7.76 28.26 20.08
N ASP A 496 6.49 28.20 20.48
CA ASP A 496 5.85 29.07 21.49
C ASP A 496 6.08 28.47 22.89
N GLU A 497 7.33 28.53 23.36
CA GLU A 497 7.73 27.99 24.67
C GLU A 497 7.08 28.76 25.82
N GLU A 498 6.79 30.05 25.61
CA GLU A 498 6.13 30.90 26.60
C GLU A 498 4.61 30.68 26.69
N GLY A 499 4.00 30.01 25.70
CA GLY A 499 2.57 29.73 25.61
C GLY A 499 1.71 30.99 25.46
N ASN A 500 2.25 32.04 24.86
CA ASN A 500 1.62 33.34 24.74
C ASN A 500 0.83 33.50 23.42
N GLY A 501 0.90 32.50 22.53
CA GLY A 501 0.21 32.45 21.25
C GLY A 501 0.96 33.12 20.09
N PHE A 502 2.20 33.55 20.31
CA PHE A 502 3.08 34.19 19.31
C PHE A 502 4.45 33.51 19.29
N ILE A 503 5.11 33.55 18.14
CA ILE A 503 6.47 33.06 17.95
C ILE A 503 7.37 34.28 17.71
N SER A 504 8.26 34.56 18.66
CA SER A 504 9.30 35.57 18.52
C SER A 504 10.52 35.05 17.75
N ARG A 505 11.37 35.97 17.29
CA ARG A 505 12.63 35.63 16.63
C ARG A 505 13.59 34.88 17.56
N GLU A 506 13.60 35.28 18.83
CA GLU A 506 14.41 34.67 19.89
C GLU A 506 13.97 33.24 20.18
N GLU A 507 12.66 33.00 20.25
CA GLU A 507 12.08 31.67 20.43
C GLU A 507 12.37 30.77 19.22
N LEU A 508 12.14 31.28 17.99
CA LEU A 508 12.46 30.50 16.79
C LEU A 508 13.93 30.10 16.81
N HIS A 509 14.85 31.04 17.04
CA HIS A 509 16.27 30.75 17.02
C HIS A 509 16.69 29.75 18.10
N SER A 510 16.11 29.85 19.30
CA SER A 510 16.43 28.97 20.44
C SER A 510 15.87 27.56 20.28
N ASN A 511 14.72 27.43 19.62
CA ASN A 511 14.00 26.16 19.47
C ASN A 511 14.15 25.52 18.07
N LEU A 512 14.81 26.20 17.11
CA LEU A 512 14.98 25.71 15.74
C LEU A 512 15.56 24.30 15.67
N GLU A 513 16.66 24.02 16.37
CA GLU A 513 17.27 22.68 16.31
C GLU A 513 16.37 21.61 16.94
N LYS A 514 15.55 21.94 17.95
CA LYS A 514 14.56 21.00 18.52
C LYS A 514 13.51 20.64 17.47
N VAL A 515 12.99 21.63 16.75
CA VAL A 515 12.06 21.40 15.65
C VAL A 515 12.70 20.58 14.54
N LEU A 516 13.91 20.92 14.10
CA LEU A 516 14.60 20.20 13.04
C LEU A 516 14.93 18.75 13.42
N MET A 517 15.16 18.45 14.70
CA MET A 517 15.29 17.09 15.19
C MET A 517 13.99 16.29 15.10
N MET A 518 12.82 16.93 15.16
CA MET A 518 11.54 16.23 14.89
C MET A 518 11.55 15.67 13.47
N TYR A 519 12.07 16.43 12.50
CA TYR A 519 12.19 16.05 11.07
C TYR A 519 13.49 15.30 10.72
N SER A 520 14.37 15.06 11.68
CA SER A 520 15.57 14.23 11.48
C SER A 520 15.28 12.75 11.70
N LYS A 521 14.10 12.42 12.23
CA LYS A 521 13.57 11.05 12.26
C LYS A 521 13.45 10.54 10.83
N LYS A 522 14.42 9.75 10.40
CA LYS A 522 14.22 8.87 9.24
C LYS A 522 13.08 7.93 9.61
N ALA A 523 12.12 7.73 8.70
CA ALA A 523 11.19 6.62 8.84
C ALA A 523 11.96 5.37 9.23
N LYS A 524 11.32 4.47 9.99
CA LYS A 524 11.76 3.07 10.03
C LYS A 524 12.07 2.69 8.58
N PRO A 525 13.29 2.23 8.25
CA PRO A 525 13.63 1.96 6.87
C PRO A 525 12.76 0.82 6.39
N ASP A 526 11.64 1.13 5.74
CA ASP A 526 10.81 0.14 5.08
C ASP A 526 11.62 -0.42 3.91
N SER A 527 12.16 -1.63 4.10
CA SER A 527 13.01 -2.28 3.11
C SER A 527 12.32 -2.41 1.76
N SER A 528 11.00 -2.56 1.73
CA SER A 528 10.22 -2.69 0.50
C SER A 528 10.24 -1.39 -0.32
N ASN A 529 10.02 -0.24 0.33
CA ASN A 529 10.11 1.08 -0.30
C ASN A 529 11.54 1.39 -0.77
N VAL A 530 12.55 1.04 0.01
CA VAL A 530 13.96 1.22 -0.40
C VAL A 530 14.30 0.38 -1.64
N LEU A 531 13.83 -0.87 -1.70
CA LEU A 531 14.00 -1.72 -2.87
C LEU A 531 13.26 -1.16 -4.09
N TRP A 532 12.05 -0.64 -3.90
CA TRP A 532 11.29 0.00 -4.96
C TRP A 532 11.95 1.26 -5.49
N GLU A 533 12.43 2.16 -4.63
CA GLU A 533 13.10 3.38 -5.08
C GLU A 533 14.37 3.08 -5.87
N ARG A 534 15.16 2.10 -5.43
CA ARG A 534 16.32 1.60 -6.21
C ARG A 534 15.88 1.03 -7.57
N GLU A 535 14.75 0.34 -7.60
CA GLU A 535 14.21 -0.18 -8.85
C GLU A 535 13.76 0.92 -9.79
N LYS A 536 13.02 1.89 -9.24
CA LYS A 536 12.54 3.07 -9.93
C LYS A 536 13.70 3.88 -10.51
N GLU A 537 14.75 4.15 -9.75
CA GLU A 537 15.96 4.81 -10.24
C GLU A 537 16.57 4.09 -11.46
N ARG A 538 16.63 2.75 -11.41
CA ARG A 538 17.15 1.94 -12.52
C ARG A 538 16.23 1.95 -13.75
N LEU A 539 14.92 1.95 -13.53
CA LEU A 539 13.94 2.09 -14.62
C LEU A 539 14.11 3.45 -15.31
N HIS A 540 14.25 4.53 -14.54
CA HIS A 540 14.47 5.88 -15.07
C HIS A 540 15.82 6.04 -15.77
N SER A 541 16.91 5.44 -15.25
CA SER A 541 18.23 5.51 -15.90
C SER A 541 18.22 4.80 -17.26
N LYS A 542 17.53 3.67 -17.37
CA LYS A 542 17.36 2.95 -18.64
C LYS A 542 16.46 3.70 -19.63
N ASP A 543 15.43 4.41 -19.16
CA ASP A 543 14.59 5.24 -20.03
C ASP A 543 15.38 6.44 -20.60
N LEU A 544 16.28 7.02 -19.80
CA LEU A 544 17.20 8.06 -20.25
C LEU A 544 18.19 7.53 -21.31
N ASP A 545 18.78 6.36 -21.07
CA ASP A 545 19.69 5.73 -22.03
C ASP A 545 18.98 5.36 -23.34
N ASN A 546 17.74 4.85 -23.27
CA ASN A 546 16.95 4.54 -24.46
C ASN A 546 16.56 5.81 -25.24
N ARG A 547 16.14 6.89 -24.56
CA ARG A 547 15.85 8.18 -25.21
C ARG A 547 17.09 8.78 -25.88
N LEU A 548 18.25 8.69 -25.24
CA LEU A 548 19.52 9.13 -25.82
C LEU A 548 19.90 8.29 -27.05
N MET A 549 19.61 6.99 -27.06
CA MET A 549 19.84 6.11 -28.21
C MET A 549 18.83 6.35 -29.34
N GLU A 550 17.56 6.63 -29.03
CA GLU A 550 16.54 7.01 -30.02
C GLU A 550 16.84 8.38 -30.64
N ASP A 551 17.19 9.37 -29.83
CA ASP A 551 17.64 10.69 -30.29
C ASP A 551 18.90 10.55 -31.16
N GLN A 552 19.84 9.67 -30.79
CA GLN A 552 21.04 9.40 -31.59
C GLN A 552 20.70 8.71 -32.92
N GLN A 553 19.78 7.74 -32.93
CA GLN A 553 19.33 7.09 -34.17
C GLN A 553 18.57 8.05 -35.08
N GLU A 554 17.74 8.94 -34.51
CA GLU A 554 17.01 9.97 -35.26
C GLU A 554 17.98 11.03 -35.83
N TRP A 555 19.00 11.41 -35.05
CA TRP A 555 20.09 12.30 -35.49
C TRP A 555 20.94 11.67 -36.61
N GLU A 556 21.29 10.39 -36.50
CA GLU A 556 22.03 9.64 -37.53
C GLU A 556 21.20 9.47 -38.82
N LYS A 557 19.88 9.33 -38.70
CA LYS A 557 18.96 9.27 -39.84
C LYS A 557 18.89 10.60 -40.59
N HIS A 558 18.85 11.72 -39.85
CA HIS A 558 18.89 13.06 -40.46
C HIS A 558 20.22 13.37 -41.17
N ILE A 559 21.34 12.86 -40.68
CA ILE A 559 22.64 13.00 -41.37
C ILE A 559 22.69 12.18 -42.68
N HIS A 560 21.94 11.08 -42.77
CA HIS A 560 21.88 10.26 -43.98
C HIS A 560 20.93 10.79 -45.05
N ASP A 561 19.94 11.60 -44.69
CA ASP A 561 19.03 12.26 -45.64
C ASP A 561 19.58 13.61 -46.17
N ASP A 562 20.57 14.21 -45.49
CA ASP A 562 21.21 15.48 -45.87
C ASP A 562 22.60 15.33 -46.56
N LEU A 563 23.08 14.09 -46.79
CA LEU A 563 24.28 13.75 -47.57
C LEU A 563 23.92 13.03 -48.88
#